data_AF-A0A809RDM8-F1
#
_entry.id   AF-A0A809RDM8-F1
#
_cell.length_a   1.000
_cell.length_b   1.000
_cell.length_c   1.000
_cell.angle_alpha   90.00
_cell.angle_beta   90.00
_cell.angle_gamma   90.00
#
_symmetry.space_group_name_H-M   'P 1'
#
loop_
_entity.id
_entity.type
_entity.pdbx_description
1 polymer ?
#
loop_
_entity_poly.entity_id
_entity_poly.type
_entity_poly.pdbx_seq_one_letter_code
_entity_poly.pdbx_strand_id
1 'polypeptide(L)'
;MYPELEPPEAIETYKKSVQKHLKRCPLCDTLNALQNDECVTCGWSGQFIRSQVHVVDAFLRLLQRCPGLSSHLNAAARTPRPRPSRLALVPSRTASVWQRLSRLLRQVLGRRTTDFRA
;
A
#
# COMPACT_ATOMS: atom_id res chain seq x y z
N MET A 1 -31.61 -9.89 -8.27
CA MET A 1 -31.39 -8.58 -8.90
C MET A 1 -30.51 -7.76 -7.98
N TYR A 2 -29.29 -7.45 -8.39
CA TYR A 2 -28.52 -6.40 -7.72
C TYR A 2 -29.10 -5.07 -8.20
N PRO A 3 -29.50 -4.15 -7.32
CA PRO A 3 -29.83 -2.82 -7.79
C PRO A 3 -28.59 -2.28 -8.50
N GLU A 4 -28.76 -1.83 -9.74
CA GLU A 4 -27.78 -1.05 -10.47
C GLU A 4 -27.53 0.21 -9.65
N LEU A 5 -26.61 0.09 -8.69
CA LEU A 5 -25.94 1.21 -8.08
C LEU A 5 -25.09 1.79 -9.19
N GLU A 6 -25.70 2.68 -9.99
CA GLU A 6 -24.99 3.70 -10.77
C GLU A 6 -23.83 4.15 -9.87
N PRO A 7 -22.56 3.83 -10.20
CA PRO A 7 -21.48 4.07 -9.29
C PRO A 7 -21.47 5.58 -9.05
N PRO A 8 -21.73 6.10 -7.83
CA PRO A 8 -21.57 7.52 -7.58
C PRO A 8 -20.23 7.95 -8.17
N GLU A 9 -20.16 9.07 -8.91
CA GLU A 9 -18.96 9.55 -9.65
C GLU A 9 -17.64 9.42 -8.85
N ALA A 10 -17.74 9.44 -7.52
CA ALA A 10 -16.74 9.06 -6.56
C ALA A 10 -16.03 7.71 -6.84
N ILE A 11 -16.71 6.64 -7.25
CA ILE A 11 -16.14 5.30 -7.47
C ILE A 11 -15.19 5.28 -8.68
N GLU A 12 -15.56 5.91 -9.80
CA GLU A 12 -14.65 6.03 -10.95
C GLU A 12 -13.43 6.90 -10.56
N THR A 13 -13.66 7.90 -9.71
CA THR A 13 -12.58 8.73 -9.11
C THR A 13 -11.60 7.87 -8.30
N TYR A 14 -12.08 6.90 -7.52
CA TYR A 14 -11.23 6.06 -6.69
C TYR A 14 -10.61 4.85 -7.41
N LYS A 15 -11.16 4.44 -8.56
CA LYS A 15 -10.73 3.23 -9.31
C LYS A 15 -9.23 3.18 -9.56
N LYS A 16 -8.64 4.27 -10.05
CA LYS A 16 -7.19 4.36 -10.30
C LYS A 16 -6.37 4.27 -9.00
N SER A 17 -6.85 4.90 -7.93
CA SER A 17 -6.17 4.89 -6.63
C SER A 17 -6.23 3.51 -5.99
N VAL A 18 -7.42 2.90 -5.98
CA VAL A 18 -7.69 1.55 -5.47
C VAL A 18 -6.79 0.52 -6.15
N GLN A 19 -6.74 0.53 -7.48
CA GLN A 19 -5.87 -0.39 -8.23
C GLN A 19 -4.38 -0.18 -7.94
N LYS A 20 -3.95 1.08 -7.77
CA LYS A 20 -2.55 1.41 -7.52
C LYS A 20 -2.08 1.05 -6.12
N HIS A 21 -2.98 0.96 -5.14
CA HIS A 21 -2.60 0.89 -3.73
C HIS A 21 -3.14 -0.33 -2.99
N LEU A 22 -4.10 -1.07 -3.56
CA LEU A 22 -4.74 -2.20 -2.90
C LEU A 22 -4.56 -3.51 -3.68
N LYS A 23 -4.62 -4.61 -2.92
CA LYS A 23 -4.65 -5.99 -3.41
C LYS A 23 -5.70 -6.78 -2.64
N ARG A 24 -6.25 -7.85 -3.22
CA ARG A 24 -7.25 -8.71 -2.60
C ARG A 24 -6.64 -10.03 -2.15
N CYS A 25 -6.94 -10.44 -0.93
CA CYS A 25 -6.59 -11.77 -0.43
C CYS A 25 -7.37 -12.84 -1.19
N PRO A 26 -6.72 -13.89 -1.74
CA PRO A 26 -7.42 -14.96 -2.45
C PRO A 26 -8.18 -15.92 -1.52
N LEU A 27 -7.88 -15.91 -0.21
CA LEU A 27 -8.51 -16.83 0.74
C LEU A 27 -9.78 -16.28 1.39
N CYS A 28 -9.76 -15.01 1.79
CA CYS A 28 -10.85 -14.41 2.56
C CYS A 28 -11.40 -13.12 1.93
N ASP A 29 -10.97 -12.78 0.72
CA ASP A 29 -11.44 -11.62 -0.06
C ASP A 29 -11.20 -10.24 0.55
N THR A 30 -10.48 -10.18 1.67
CA THR A 30 -10.12 -8.94 2.34
C THR A 30 -9.22 -8.08 1.45
N LEU A 31 -9.52 -6.79 1.38
CA LEU A 31 -8.64 -5.80 0.79
C LEU A 31 -7.47 -5.49 1.70
N ASN A 32 -6.28 -5.49 1.12
CA ASN A 32 -5.02 -5.21 1.79
C ASN A 32 -4.29 -4.09 1.05
N ALA A 33 -3.50 -3.28 1.76
CA ALA A 33 -2.59 -2.37 1.08
C ALA A 33 -1.48 -3.16 0.38
N LEU A 34 -0.93 -2.61 -0.70
CA LEU A 34 0.13 -3.30 -1.45
C LEU A 34 1.34 -3.67 -0.58
N GLN A 35 1.63 -2.86 0.44
CA GLN A 35 2.75 -3.01 1.36
C GLN A 35 2.55 -4.12 2.41
N ASN A 36 1.33 -4.62 2.60
CA ASN A 36 1.07 -5.69 3.57
C ASN A 36 1.53 -7.03 3.02
N ASP A 37 2.59 -7.63 3.53
CA ASP A 37 3.07 -8.93 3.06
C ASP A 37 2.15 -10.10 3.45
N GLU A 38 1.36 -9.92 4.52
CA GLU A 38 0.36 -10.85 5.02
C GLU A 38 -1.04 -10.22 5.01
N CYS A 39 -2.07 -11.06 4.91
CA CYS A 39 -3.45 -10.64 4.98
C CYS A 39 -3.79 -10.17 6.40
N VAL A 40 -4.25 -8.93 6.55
CA VAL A 40 -4.62 -8.33 7.84
C VAL A 40 -5.75 -9.04 8.59
N THR A 41 -6.47 -9.95 7.92
CA THR A 41 -7.63 -10.65 8.50
C THR A 41 -7.36 -12.13 8.73
N CYS A 42 -6.75 -12.85 7.79
CA CYS A 42 -6.53 -14.29 7.91
C CYS A 42 -5.06 -14.70 8.04
N GLY A 43 -4.12 -13.75 8.06
CA GLY A 43 -2.68 -14.02 8.16
C GLY A 43 -2.05 -14.65 6.91
N TRP A 44 -2.83 -14.86 5.84
CA TRP A 44 -2.31 -15.49 4.63
C TRP A 44 -1.19 -14.67 3.98
N SER A 45 -0.11 -15.35 3.60
CA SER A 45 1.03 -14.82 2.85
C SER A 45 1.13 -15.45 1.46
N GLY A 46 1.52 -14.67 0.44
CA GLY A 46 1.78 -15.18 -0.91
C GLY A 46 1.37 -14.24 -2.05
N GLN A 47 0.98 -14.79 -3.20
CA GLN A 47 0.51 -14.02 -4.35
C GLN A 47 -0.95 -13.50 -4.26
N PHE A 48 -1.11 -12.25 -3.82
CA PHE A 48 -2.43 -11.61 -3.78
C PHE A 48 -3.00 -11.35 -5.17
N ILE A 49 -4.33 -11.28 -5.26
CA ILE A 49 -5.05 -10.91 -6.49
C ILE A 49 -4.90 -9.40 -6.71
N ARG A 50 -4.42 -9.01 -7.90
CA ARG A 50 -4.22 -7.61 -8.33
C ARG A 50 -5.05 -7.20 -9.55
N SER A 51 -5.88 -8.11 -10.06
CA SER A 51 -6.79 -7.80 -11.16
C SER A 51 -7.69 -6.63 -10.78
N GLN A 52 -7.78 -5.63 -11.67
CA GLN A 52 -8.57 -4.44 -11.45
C GLN A 52 -10.03 -4.77 -11.12
N VAL A 53 -10.61 -5.71 -11.86
CA VAL A 53 -12.01 -6.12 -11.68
C VAL A 53 -12.22 -6.64 -10.26
N HIS A 54 -11.36 -7.55 -9.78
CA HIS A 54 -11.52 -8.17 -8.46
C HIS A 54 -11.22 -7.23 -7.28
N VAL A 55 -10.28 -6.31 -7.44
CA VAL A 55 -9.93 -5.34 -6.39
C VAL A 55 -11.01 -4.27 -6.28
N VAL A 56 -11.52 -3.75 -7.40
CA VAL A 56 -12.62 -2.77 -7.41
C VAL A 56 -13.89 -3.42 -6.83
N ASP A 57 -14.22 -4.62 -7.26
CA ASP A 57 -15.37 -5.38 -6.75
C ASP A 57 -15.31 -5.59 -5.23
N ALA A 58 -14.14 -5.96 -4.68
CA ALA A 58 -13.96 -6.06 -3.22
C ALA A 58 -14.09 -4.71 -2.51
N PHE A 59 -13.65 -3.62 -3.14
CA PHE A 59 -13.77 -2.26 -2.60
C PHE A 59 -15.23 -1.81 -2.53
N LEU A 60 -16.01 -2.07 -3.59
CA LEU A 60 -17.44 -1.77 -3.62
C LEU A 60 -18.20 -2.53 -2.53
N ARG A 61 -17.92 -3.82 -2.35
CA ARG A 61 -18.50 -4.59 -1.24
C ARG A 61 -18.15 -4.03 0.13
N LEU A 62 -16.94 -3.52 0.33
CA LEU A 62 -16.54 -2.87 1.57
C LEU A 62 -17.37 -1.61 1.82
N LEU A 63 -17.57 -0.76 0.81
CA LEU A 63 -18.39 0.45 0.94
C LEU A 63 -19.86 0.15 1.21
N GLN A 64 -20.40 -0.90 0.60
CA GLN A 64 -21.77 -1.36 0.87
C GLN A 64 -21.95 -1.82 2.31
N ARG A 65 -20.97 -2.54 2.87
CA ARG A 65 -20.99 -3.01 4.27
C ARG A 65 -20.74 -1.89 5.28
N CYS A 66 -20.03 -0.84 4.86
CA CYS A 66 -19.65 0.27 5.73
C CYS A 66 -20.03 1.62 5.08
N PRO A 67 -21.32 2.02 5.08
CA PRO A 67 -21.76 3.25 4.45
C PRO A 67 -21.03 4.50 4.96
N GLY A 68 -20.68 4.54 6.25
CA GLY A 68 -19.91 5.64 6.85
C GLY A 68 -18.54 5.85 6.20
N LEU A 69 -17.88 4.78 5.72
CA LEU A 69 -16.58 4.86 5.05
C LEU A 69 -16.65 5.68 3.76
N SER A 70 -17.75 5.56 3.00
CA SER A 70 -17.96 6.34 1.77
C SER A 70 -17.97 7.85 2.04
N SER A 71 -18.56 8.27 3.16
CA SER A 71 -18.61 9.66 3.58
C SER A 71 -17.21 10.18 3.93
N HIS A 72 -16.41 9.39 4.63
CA HIS A 72 -15.02 9.74 4.95
C HIS A 72 -14.13 9.84 3.71
N LEU A 73 -14.30 8.95 2.73
CA LEU A 73 -13.56 9.02 1.47
C LEU A 73 -13.91 10.30 0.71
N ASN A 74 -15.20 10.62 0.60
CA ASN A 74 -15.66 11.84 -0.07
C ASN A 74 -15.22 13.12 0.65
N ALA A 75 -15.08 13.10 1.98
CA ALA A 75 -14.47 14.20 2.71
C ALA A 75 -12.97 14.33 2.39
N ALA A 76 -12.23 13.22 2.40
CA ALA A 76 -10.81 13.19 2.10
C ALA A 76 -10.48 13.62 0.65
N ALA A 77 -11.34 13.30 -0.32
CA ALA A 77 -11.18 13.76 -1.70
C ALA A 77 -11.37 15.28 -1.85
N ARG A 78 -12.19 15.89 -0.98
CA ARG A 78 -12.44 17.34 -0.96
C ARG A 78 -11.41 18.13 -0.18
N THR A 79 -10.66 17.49 0.73
CA THR A 79 -9.56 18.16 1.41
C THR A 79 -8.38 18.39 0.45
N PRO A 80 -7.93 19.63 0.23
CA PRO A 80 -6.73 19.89 -0.55
C PRO A 80 -5.56 19.17 0.12
N ARG A 81 -4.88 18.27 -0.61
CA ARG A 81 -3.61 17.73 -0.14
C ARG A 81 -2.69 18.93 0.15
N PRO A 82 -2.14 19.06 1.37
CA PRO A 82 -1.17 20.11 1.62
C PRO A 82 -0.02 19.90 0.62
N ARG A 83 0.21 20.90 -0.25
CA ARG A 83 1.39 20.89 -1.09
C ARG A 83 2.59 20.82 -0.14
N PRO A 84 3.53 19.89 -0.32
CA PRO A 84 4.76 19.95 0.45
C PRO A 84 5.37 21.31 0.17
N SER A 85 5.43 22.17 1.20
CA SER A 85 6.10 23.45 1.09
C SER A 85 7.52 23.18 0.63
N ARG A 86 8.02 23.89 -0.40
CA ARG A 86 9.39 23.74 -0.91
C ARG A 86 10.46 23.85 0.21
N LEU A 87 10.09 24.47 1.33
CA LEU A 87 10.90 24.61 2.54
C LEU A 87 11.05 23.32 3.39
N ALA A 88 10.31 22.24 3.10
CA ALA A 88 10.38 20.98 3.85
C ALA A 88 11.48 20.02 3.36
N LEU A 89 12.15 20.32 2.24
CA LEU A 89 13.39 19.63 1.88
C LEU A 89 14.57 20.26 2.61
N VAL A 90 14.62 20.09 3.94
CA VAL A 90 15.89 20.16 4.65
C VAL A 90 16.52 18.78 4.49
N PRO A 91 17.66 18.64 3.79
CA PRO A 91 18.37 17.37 3.79
C PRO A 91 18.84 17.14 5.22
N SER A 92 18.35 16.08 5.86
CA SER A 92 18.93 15.59 7.11
C SER A 92 20.32 15.06 6.81
N ARG A 93 21.29 15.99 6.77
CA ARG A 93 22.72 15.73 6.56
C ARG A 93 23.39 15.21 7.83
N THR A 94 22.73 14.33 8.58
CA THR A 94 23.38 13.51 9.60
C THR A 94 23.24 12.07 9.16
N ALA A 95 24.26 11.57 8.46
CA ALA A 95 24.41 10.13 8.31
C ALA A 95 24.46 9.57 9.74
N SER A 96 23.43 8.81 10.13
CA SER A 96 23.37 8.25 11.48
C SER A 96 24.62 7.41 11.70
N VAL A 97 25.13 7.38 12.93
CA VAL A 97 26.31 6.57 13.32
C VAL A 97 26.15 5.12 12.83
N TRP A 98 24.92 4.61 12.81
CA TRP A 98 24.53 3.31 12.24
C TRP A 98 24.76 3.16 10.72
N GLN A 99 24.59 4.22 9.91
CA GLN A 99 24.90 4.20 8.47
C GLN A 99 26.42 4.17 8.20
N ARG A 100 27.23 4.72 9.11
CA ARG A 100 28.70 4.62 9.04
C ARG A 100 29.17 3.25 9.51
N LEU A 101 28.63 2.75 10.62
CA LEU A 101 28.91 1.41 11.14
C LEU A 101 28.51 0.31 10.15
N SER A 102 27.35 0.41 9.49
CA SER A 102 26.93 -0.57 8.48
C SER A 102 27.76 -0.57 7.20
N ARG A 103 28.43 0.54 6.87
CA ARG A 103 29.41 0.60 5.78
C ARG A 103 30.72 -0.07 6.17
N LEU A 104 31.21 0.19 7.38
CA LEU A 104 32.41 -0.46 7.91
C LEU A 104 32.20 -1.97 8.09
N LEU A 105 31.06 -2.39 8.64
CA LEU A 105 30.72 -3.81 8.77
C LEU A 105 30.64 -4.51 7.40
N ARG A 106 30.10 -3.87 6.37
CA ARG A 106 30.11 -4.41 5.00
C ARG A 106 31.52 -4.51 4.41
N GLN A 107 32.42 -3.57 4.71
CA GLN A 107 33.81 -3.63 4.25
C GLN A 107 34.62 -4.71 4.98
N VAL A 108 34.33 -4.96 6.26
CA VAL A 108 35.03 -5.98 7.06
C VAL A 108 34.48 -7.38 6.79
N LEU A 109 33.16 -7.55 6.67
CA LEU A 109 32.52 -8.85 6.42
C LEU A 109 32.52 -9.22 4.93
N GLY A 110 32.51 -8.25 4.01
CA GLY A 110 32.65 -8.48 2.57
C GLY A 110 34.05 -8.93 2.13
N ARG A 111 35.05 -8.85 3.02
CA ARG A 111 36.38 -9.43 2.82
C ARG A 111 36.49 -10.91 3.22
N ARG A 112 35.43 -11.53 3.76
CA ARG A 112 35.46 -12.93 4.25
C ARG A 112 34.67 -13.94 3.41
N THR A 113 34.08 -13.56 2.28
CA THR A 113 33.26 -14.48 1.46
C THR A 113 33.88 -14.87 0.11
N THR A 114 35.19 -14.70 -0.06
CA THR A 114 35.93 -15.26 -1.20
C THR A 114 37.02 -16.20 -0.72
N ASP A 115 36.64 -17.20 0.09
CA ASP A 115 37.44 -18.40 0.30
C ASP A 115 36.48 -19.55 0.61
N PHE A 116 35.80 -20.03 -0.42
CA PHE A 116 35.34 -21.42 -0.50
C PHE A 116 35.68 -21.91 -1.89
N ARG A 117 36.88 -22.49 -1.98
CA ARG A 117 37.32 -23.38 -3.03
C ARG A 117 36.95 -24.80 -2.61
N ALA A 118 36.08 -25.43 -3.39
CA ALA A 118 36.02 -26.88 -3.58
C ALA A 118 35.35 -27.11 -4.94
#